data_AF-A0A497GBN6-F1
#
_entry.id   AF-A0A497GBN6-F1
#
_cell.length_a   1.000
_cell.length_b   1.000
_cell.length_c   1.000
_cell.angle_alpha   90.00
_cell.angle_beta   90.00
_cell.angle_gamma   90.00
#
_symmetry.space_group_name_H-M   'P 1'
#
loop_
_entity.id
_entity.type
_entity.pdbx_description
1 polymer ?
#
loop_
_entity_poly.entity_id
_entity_poly.type
_entity_poly.pdbx_seq_one_letter_code
_entity_poly.pdbx_strand_id
1 'polypeptide(L)' 'MNPYMGSLLVRIGMIMLVMFLIPLPFMSLDSPSFVPWLLSLLAIAIFISLVIWDVKRETR' A
#
# COMPACT_ATOMS: atom_id res chain seq x y z
N MET A 1 -7.76 8.80 -15.69
CA MET A 1 -6.42 8.18 -15.75
C MET A 1 -6.38 7.12 -16.85
N ASN A 2 -5.26 6.96 -17.56
CA ASN A 2 -5.10 5.84 -18.50
C ASN A 2 -5.27 4.52 -17.72
N PRO A 3 -6.19 3.60 -18.09
CA PRO A 3 -6.45 2.37 -17.33
C PRO A 3 -5.21 1.48 -17.15
N TYR A 4 -4.25 1.59 -18.09
CA TYR A 4 -2.94 0.95 -17.96
C TYR A 4 -2.07 1.56 -16.84
N MET A 5 -2.14 2.88 -16.62
CA MET A 5 -1.44 3.52 -15.50
C MET A 5 -2.05 3.13 -14.15
N GLY A 6 -3.37 3.07 -14.06
CA GLY A 6 -4.05 2.67 -12.82
C GLY A 6 -3.74 1.24 -12.40
N SER A 7 -3.82 0.30 -13.35
CA SER A 7 -3.44 -1.09 -13.08
C SER A 7 -1.97 -1.25 -12.71
N LEU A 8 -1.07 -0.45 -13.29
CA LEU A 8 0.35 -0.43 -12.93
C LEU A 8 0.59 0.12 -11.51
N LEU A 9 -0.09 1.21 -11.13
CA LEU A 9 -0.02 1.76 -9.77
C LEU A 9 -0.54 0.79 -8.72
N VAL A 10 -1.64 0.08 -8.99
CA VAL A 10 -2.14 -0.97 -8.09
C VAL A 10 -1.13 -2.10 -7.93
N ARG A 11 -0.51 -2.57 -9.02
CA ARG A 11 0.52 -3.62 -8.96
C ARG A 11 1.73 -3.18 -8.14
N ILE A 12 2.23 -1.96 -8.35
CA ILE A 12 3.35 -1.41 -7.58
C ILE A 12 2.96 -1.29 -6.10
N GLY A 13 1.78 -0.73 -5.81
CA GLY A 13 1.27 -0.61 -4.45
C GLY A 13 1.18 -1.97 -3.74
N MET A 14 0.67 -3.00 -4.43
CA MET A 14 0.59 -4.36 -3.88
C MET A 14 1.97 -4.96 -3.60
N ILE A 15 2.95 -4.76 -4.49
CA ILE A 15 4.34 -5.20 -4.25
C ILE A 15 4.91 -4.49 -3.01
N MET A 16 4.73 -3.17 -2.91
CA MET A 16 5.17 -2.40 -1.75
C MET A 16 4.49 -2.90 -0.46
N LEU A 17 3.19 -3.17 -0.48
CA LEU A 17 2.47 -3.70 0.67
C LEU A 17 3.05 -5.04 1.12
N VAL A 18 3.32 -5.97 0.20
CA VAL A 18 3.95 -7.25 0.52
C VAL A 18 5.34 -7.03 1.12
N MET A 19 6.17 -6.16 0.54
CA MET A 19 7.49 -5.86 1.09
C MET A 19 7.42 -5.25 2.50
N PHE A 20 6.41 -4.42 2.77
CA PHE A 20 6.20 -3.83 4.10
C PHE A 20 5.69 -4.82 5.16
N LEU A 21 5.07 -5.93 4.75
CA LEU A 21 4.67 -7.00 5.64
C LEU A 21 5.83 -7.90 6.07
N ILE A 22 6.88 -8.03 5.25
CA ILE A 22 8.02 -8.93 5.52
C ILE A 22 8.70 -8.66 6.87
N PRO A 23 9.08 -7.42 7.23
CA PRO A 23 9.80 -7.18 8.48
C PRO A 23 8.90 -7.18 9.72
N LEU A 24 7.57 -7.17 9.55
CA LEU A 24 6.60 -7.12 10.65
C LEU A 24 6.73 -8.28 11.65
N PRO A 25 6.86 -9.56 11.24
CA PRO A 25 7.14 -10.67 12.16
C PRO A 25 8.54 -10.63 12.79
N PHE A 26 9.48 -9.88 12.23
CA PHE A 26 10.86 -9.76 12.74
C PHE A 26 11.05 -8.51 13.61
N MET A 27 10.06 -7.63 13.70
CA MET A 27 10.15 -6.36 14.42
C MET A 27 9.56 -6.49 15.83
N SER A 28 10.33 -6.08 16.83
CA SER A 28 9.83 -6.00 18.21
C SER A 28 8.81 -4.86 18.36
N LEU A 29 7.74 -5.12 19.10
CA LEU A 29 6.68 -4.15 19.41
C LEU A 29 7.20 -2.91 20.15
N ASP A 30 8.22 -3.09 20.99
CA ASP A 30 8.86 -2.01 21.76
C ASP A 30 9.89 -1.20 20.94
N SER A 31 10.09 -1.56 19.66
CA SER A 31 11.01 -0.81 18.80
C SER A 31 10.46 0.59 18.49
N PRO A 32 11.26 1.66 18.61
CA PRO A 32 10.84 2.99 18.17
C PRO A 32 10.49 3.06 16.67
N SER A 33 10.93 2.07 15.87
CA SER A 33 10.55 1.95 14.46
C SER A 33 9.16 1.37 14.22
N PHE A 34 8.53 0.71 15.21
CA PHE A 34 7.27 0.00 15.04
C PHE A 34 6.11 0.94 14.69
N VAL A 35 5.99 2.07 15.39
CA VAL A 35 4.91 3.04 15.15
C VAL A 35 5.02 3.69 13.76
N PRO A 36 6.19 4.21 13.33
CA PRO A 36 6.38 4.69 11.96
C PRO A 36 6.10 3.60 10.91
N TRP A 37 6.47 2.35 11.18
CA TRP A 37 6.22 1.23 10.30
C TRP A 37 4.72 0.99 10.11
N LEU A 38 3.97 0.94 11.21
CA LEU A 38 2.53 0.75 11.20
C LEU A 38 1.82 1.89 10.43
N LEU A 39 2.23 3.14 10.65
CA LEU A 39 1.70 4.29 9.93
C LEU A 39 1.98 4.22 8.42
N SER A 40 3.18 3.79 8.04
CA SER A 40 3.54 3.61 6.62
C SER A 40 2.68 2.53 5.96
N LEU A 41 2.43 1.43 6.66
CA LEU A 41 1.58 0.34 6.18
C LEU A 41 0.12 0.79 5.99
N LEU A 42 -0.39 1.58 6.94
CA LEU A 42 -1.72 2.17 6.87
C LEU A 42 -1.83 3.17 5.71
N ALA A 43 -0.82 4.02 5.51
CA ALA A 43 -0.77 4.96 4.39
C ALA A 43 -0.76 4.25 3.03
N ILE A 44 0.03 3.17 2.88
CA ILE A 44 0.04 2.34 1.67
C ILE A 44 -1.32 1.71 1.41
N ALA A 45 -1.98 1.18 2.44
CA ALA A 45 -3.31 0.58 2.30
C ALA A 45 -4.35 1.60 1.82
N ILE A 46 -4.34 2.83 2.39
CA ILE A 46 -5.21 3.92 1.94
C ILE A 46 -4.91 4.29 0.49
N PHE A 47 -3.63 4.45 0.14
CA PHE A 47 -3.21 4.80 -1.22
C PHE A 47 -3.73 3.78 -2.24
N ILE A 48 -3.52 2.49 -2.00
CA ILE A 48 -4.00 1.42 -2.90
C ILE A 48 -5.53 1.47 -3.02
N SER A 49 -6.24 1.63 -1.90
CA SER A 49 -7.71 1.71 -1.90
C SER A 49 -8.23 2.88 -2.73
N LEU A 50 -7.61 4.06 -2.61
CA LEU A 50 -7.94 5.23 -3.41
C LEU A 50 -7.67 5.01 -4.90
N VAL A 51 -6.52 4.43 -5.26
CA VAL A 51 -6.19 4.14 -6.66
C VAL A 51 -7.18 3.12 -7.24
N ILE A 52 -7.54 2.07 -6.50
CA ILE A 52 -8.55 1.11 -6.94
C ILE A 52 -9.90 1.80 -7.14
N TRP A 53 -10.29 2.68 -6.23
CA TRP A 53 -11.54 3.42 -6.34
C TRP A 53 -11.56 4.34 -7.56
N ASP A 54 -10.47 5.05 -7.81
CA ASP A 54 -10.31 5.94 -8.96
C ASP A 54 -10.39 5.17 -10.29
N VAL A 55 -9.65 4.06 -10.40
CA VAL A 55 -9.70 3.17 -11.57
C VAL A 55 -11.11 2.60 -11.78
N LYS A 56 -11.78 2.18 -10.71
CA LYS A 56 -13.15 1.66 -10.77
C LYS A 56 -14.15 2.73 -11.18
N ARG A 57 -13.95 3.99 -10.78
CA ARG A 57 -14.79 5.13 -11.17
C ARG A 57 -14.64 5.46 -12.64
N GLU A 58 -13.43 5.32 -13.18
CA GLU A 58 -13.15 5.71 -14.58
C GLU A 58 -13.46 4.63 -15.60
N THR A 59 -13.52 3.36 -15.17
CA THR A 59 -13.93 2.24 -16.04
C THR A 59 -15.46 2.11 -16.14
N ARG A 60 -16.22 2.90 -15.38
CA ARG A 60 -17.68 2.86 -15.29
C ARG A 60 -18.30 4.06 -15.99
#